data_AF-A0A7V2AYY3-F1
#
_entry.id   AF-A0A7V2AYY3-F1
#
_cell.length_a   1.000
_cell.length_b   1.000
_cell.length_c   1.000
_cell.angle_alpha   90.00
_cell.angle_beta   90.00
_cell.angle_gamma   90.00
#
_symmetry.space_group_name_H-M   'P 1'
#
loop_
_entity.id
_entity.type
_entity.pdbx_description
1 polymer ?
#
loop_
_entity_poly.entity_id
_entity_poly.type
_entity_poly.pdbx_seq_one_letter_code
_entity_poly.pdbx_strand_id
1 'polypeptide(L)'
;MLGCAPEGQWSPQEGLALLWAAFAAQARQEDPEGYWLARLCPEATAYELQRLMQTGRTEYATDNGPALVRWVVESHMPHWPRKYRRRALRVLTDWAVACGAPRSQVQLLLKLEQLQRSKATQRVRSVRRGDRPPR
;
A
#
# COMPACT_ATOMS: atom_id res chain seq x y z
N MET A 1 9.48 -11.20 22.21
CA MET A 1 8.05 -11.55 22.15
C MET A 1 7.61 -11.36 20.70
N LEU A 2 7.16 -12.43 20.05
CA LEU A 2 6.66 -12.40 18.67
C LEU A 2 5.35 -11.62 18.67
N GLY A 3 5.35 -10.44 18.04
CA GLY A 3 4.13 -9.67 17.82
C GLY A 3 3.21 -10.48 16.91
N CYS A 4 2.12 -10.99 17.47
CA CYS A 4 1.05 -11.61 16.71
C CYS A 4 0.60 -10.64 15.62
N ALA A 5 0.72 -11.08 14.36
CA ALA A 5 -0.09 -10.48 13.31
C ALA A 5 -1.56 -10.69 13.70
N PRO A 6 -2.42 -9.67 13.57
CA PRO A 6 -3.84 -9.82 13.89
C PRO A 6 -4.43 -10.97 13.08
N GLU A 7 -5.01 -11.97 13.76
CA GLU A 7 -5.61 -13.18 13.15
C GLU A 7 -6.88 -12.91 12.30
N GLY A 8 -7.17 -11.64 12.00
CA GLY A 8 -8.23 -11.23 11.10
C GLY A 8 -7.73 -11.11 9.68
N GLN A 9 -8.52 -11.59 8.72
CA GLN A 9 -8.27 -11.39 7.29
C GLN A 9 -8.40 -9.89 6.97
N TRP A 10 -7.31 -9.13 7.10
CA TRP A 10 -7.29 -7.68 6.86
C TRP A 10 -7.78 -7.37 5.44
N SER A 11 -8.79 -6.52 5.37
CA SER A 11 -9.34 -6.06 4.11
C SER A 11 -8.32 -5.18 3.38
N PRO A 12 -8.36 -5.10 2.03
CA PRO A 12 -7.51 -4.17 1.29
C PRO A 12 -7.68 -2.71 1.73
N GLN A 13 -8.88 -2.32 2.20
CA GLN A 13 -9.17 -0.96 2.66
C GLN A 13 -8.47 -0.64 3.99
N GLU A 14 -8.43 -1.58 4.93
CA GLU A 14 -7.69 -1.43 6.20
C GLU A 14 -6.19 -1.30 5.95
N GLY A 15 -5.65 -2.10 5.03
CA GLY A 15 -4.26 -1.96 4.61
C GLY A 15 -3.98 -0.60 3.94
N LEU A 16 -4.89 -0.07 3.13
CA LEU A 16 -4.77 1.27 2.56
C LEU A 16 -4.85 2.37 3.62
N ALA A 17 -5.70 2.21 4.62
CA ALA A 17 -5.81 3.13 5.74
C ALA A 17 -4.53 3.15 6.60
N LEU A 18 -3.91 1.99 6.83
CA LEU A 18 -2.61 1.91 7.50
C LEU A 18 -1.51 2.60 6.69
N LEU A 19 -1.45 2.38 5.37
CA LEU A 19 -0.50 3.06 4.49
C LEU A 19 -0.71 4.58 4.50
N TRP A 20 -1.96 5.04 4.52
CA TRP A 20 -2.31 6.45 4.65
C TRP A 20 -1.82 7.04 5.98
N ALA A 21 -2.08 6.37 7.11
CA ALA A 21 -1.66 6.84 8.43
C ALA A 21 -0.13 6.89 8.56
N ALA A 22 0.57 5.86 8.05
CA ALA A 22 2.02 5.83 8.02
C ALA A 22 2.61 6.97 7.18
N PHE A 23 1.98 7.27 6.04
CA PHE A 23 2.38 8.35 5.17
C PHE A 23 2.19 9.72 5.84
N ALA A 24 1.01 9.96 6.42
CA ALA A 24 0.71 11.17 7.20
C ALA A 24 1.74 11.41 8.31
N ALA A 25 2.03 10.38 9.10
CA ALA A 25 2.98 10.46 10.20
C ALA A 25 4.41 10.78 9.73
N GLN A 26 4.86 10.17 8.64
CA GLN A 26 6.20 10.43 8.10
C GLN A 26 6.31 11.80 7.40
N ALA A 27 5.26 12.24 6.73
CA ALA A 27 5.20 13.54 6.08
C ALA A 27 4.97 14.69 7.07
N ARG A 28 4.64 14.38 8.34
CA ARG A 28 4.17 15.35 9.34
C ARG A 28 3.01 16.19 8.80
N GLN A 29 2.17 15.59 7.97
CA GLN A 29 1.01 16.23 7.38
C GLN A 29 -0.25 15.52 7.83
N GLU A 30 -1.24 16.30 8.24
CA GLU A 30 -2.55 15.79 8.57
C GLU A 30 -3.43 15.76 7.31
N ASP A 31 -4.25 14.73 7.21
CA ASP A 31 -5.37 14.66 6.27
C ASP A 31 -6.67 14.58 7.09
N PRO A 32 -7.08 15.70 7.74
CA PRO A 32 -8.18 15.70 8.70
C PRO A 32 -9.53 15.41 8.06
N GLU A 33 -9.70 15.76 6.79
CA GLU A 33 -10.91 15.49 6.02
C GLU A 33 -10.89 14.13 5.32
N GLY A 34 -9.77 13.40 5.40
CA GLY A 34 -9.62 12.09 4.75
C GLY A 34 -9.62 12.19 3.22
N TYR A 35 -9.24 13.33 2.64
CA TYR A 35 -9.24 13.57 1.19
C TYR A 35 -8.38 12.53 0.45
N TRP A 36 -7.18 12.25 0.96
CA TRP A 36 -6.27 11.27 0.34
C TRP A 36 -6.77 9.85 0.57
N LEU A 37 -7.34 9.56 1.73
CA LEU A 37 -7.94 8.26 2.01
C LEU A 37 -9.16 8.00 1.12
N ALA A 38 -10.01 8.99 0.86
CA ALA A 38 -11.14 8.88 -0.05
C ALA A 38 -10.68 8.56 -1.49
N ARG A 39 -9.53 9.11 -1.91
CA ARG A 39 -8.92 8.76 -3.22
C ARG A 39 -8.34 7.35 -3.24
N LEU A 40 -7.89 6.81 -2.11
CA LEU A 40 -7.46 5.41 -1.98
C LEU A 40 -8.65 4.44 -1.99
N CYS A 41 -9.73 4.80 -1.31
CA CYS A 41 -10.94 4.01 -1.10
C CYS A 41 -12.20 4.74 -1.63
N PRO A 42 -12.31 5.00 -2.94
CA PRO A 42 -13.46 5.73 -3.51
C PRO A 42 -14.77 4.95 -3.42
N GLU A 43 -14.69 3.64 -3.17
CA GLU A 43 -15.86 2.79 -2.94
C GLU A 43 -16.38 2.87 -1.50
N ALA A 44 -15.66 3.52 -0.57
CA ALA A 44 -16.06 3.63 0.83
C ALA A 44 -17.04 4.79 1.05
N THR A 45 -18.05 4.55 1.86
CA THR A 45 -18.96 5.59 2.36
C THR A 45 -18.25 6.53 3.35
N ALA A 46 -18.85 7.70 3.62
CA ALA A 46 -18.30 8.65 4.59
C ALA A 46 -18.10 8.03 5.99
N TYR A 47 -19.06 7.19 6.42
CA TYR A 47 -18.95 6.46 7.68
C TYR A 47 -17.79 5.47 7.68
N GLU A 48 -17.63 4.69 6.60
CA GLU A 48 -16.53 3.75 6.47
C GLU A 48 -15.17 4.45 6.41
N LEU A 49 -15.09 5.61 5.75
CA LEU A 49 -13.89 6.43 5.71
C LEU A 49 -13.48 6.89 7.11
N GLN A 50 -14.41 7.38 7.92
CA GLN A 50 -14.11 7.76 9.31
C GLN A 50 -13.59 6.57 10.12
N ARG A 51 -14.26 5.40 10.00
CA ARG A 51 -13.82 4.16 10.65
C ARG A 51 -12.40 3.76 10.21
N LEU A 52 -12.12 3.83 8.91
CA LEU A 52 -10.81 3.51 8.34
C LEU A 52 -9.72 4.49 8.82
N MET A 53 -10.02 5.79 8.87
CA MET A 53 -9.09 6.79 9.41
C MET A 53 -8.71 6.49 10.85
N GLN A 54 -9.72 6.22 11.70
CA GLN A 54 -9.50 5.90 13.10
C GLN A 54 -8.70 4.60 13.24
N THR A 55 -9.07 3.56 12.50
CA THR A 55 -8.37 2.26 12.51
C THR A 55 -6.91 2.44 12.08
N GLY A 56 -6.66 3.09 10.94
CA GLY A 56 -5.30 3.30 10.43
C GLY A 56 -4.41 4.08 11.41
N ARG A 57 -4.96 5.13 12.06
CA ARG A 57 -4.23 5.90 13.08
C ARG A 57 -3.93 5.06 14.31
N THR A 58 -4.93 4.36 14.86
CA THR A 58 -4.76 3.52 16.05
C THR A 58 -3.72 2.43 15.80
N GLU A 59 -3.85 1.70 14.69
CA GLU A 59 -2.94 0.61 14.33
C GLU A 59 -1.51 1.11 14.09
N TYR A 60 -1.34 2.24 13.40
CA TYR A 60 -0.01 2.82 13.21
C TYR A 60 0.60 3.39 14.50
N ALA A 61 -0.23 3.92 15.40
CA ALA A 61 0.22 4.45 16.69
C ALA A 61 0.64 3.35 17.68
N THR A 62 0.26 2.09 17.45
CA THR A 62 0.81 0.97 18.23
C THR A 62 2.32 0.85 18.01
N ASP A 63 3.06 0.34 19.01
CA ASP A 63 4.53 0.21 19.00
C ASP A 63 5.10 -0.53 17.77
N ASN A 64 4.24 -1.21 17.01
CA ASN A 64 4.59 -1.98 15.82
C ASN A 64 4.15 -1.34 14.50
N GLY A 65 3.71 -0.07 14.46
CA GLY A 65 3.22 0.60 13.24
C GLY A 65 4.11 0.42 11.99
N PRO A 66 5.42 0.72 12.05
CA PRO A 66 6.33 0.49 10.92
C PRO A 66 6.48 -0.99 10.53
N ALA A 67 6.44 -1.91 11.50
CA ALA A 67 6.51 -3.35 11.25
C ALA A 67 5.22 -3.85 10.57
N LEU A 68 4.07 -3.32 10.98
CA LEU A 68 2.76 -3.62 10.39
C LEU A 68 2.66 -3.10 8.95
N VAL A 69 3.15 -1.88 8.69
CA VAL A 69 3.27 -1.33 7.33
C VAL A 69 4.14 -2.23 6.46
N ARG A 70 5.30 -2.67 6.98
CA ARG A 70 6.18 -3.60 6.27
C ARG A 70 5.48 -4.91 5.97
N TRP A 71 4.78 -5.48 6.94
CA TRP A 71 3.99 -6.70 6.74
C TRP A 71 2.89 -6.53 5.69
N VAL A 72 2.15 -5.41 5.69
CA VAL A 72 1.14 -5.12 4.66
C VAL A 72 1.77 -5.05 3.27
N VAL A 73 2.89 -4.33 3.13
CA VAL A 73 3.59 -4.16 1.85
C VAL A 73 4.15 -5.49 1.33
N GLU A 74 4.79 -6.26 2.20
CA GLU A 74 5.52 -7.47 1.82
C GLU A 74 4.59 -8.69 1.69
N SER A 75 3.57 -8.79 2.55
CA SER A 75 2.74 -10.01 2.68
C SER A 75 1.34 -9.85 2.13
N HIS A 76 0.70 -8.67 2.19
CA HIS A 76 -0.73 -8.53 1.83
C HIS A 76 -0.94 -7.86 0.46
N MET A 77 -0.27 -6.75 0.22
CA MET A 77 -0.38 -5.96 -1.01
C MET A 77 -0.13 -6.80 -2.28
N PRO A 78 0.80 -7.77 -2.33
CA PRO A 78 1.01 -8.59 -3.53
C PRO A 78 -0.20 -9.43 -3.97
N HIS A 79 -1.12 -9.72 -3.04
CA HIS A 79 -2.36 -10.48 -3.29
C HIS A 79 -3.54 -9.57 -3.65
N TRP A 80 -3.42 -8.26 -3.47
CA TRP A 80 -4.47 -7.33 -3.85
C TRP A 80 -4.69 -7.31 -5.36
N PRO A 81 -5.94 -7.03 -5.81
CA PRO A 81 -6.22 -6.84 -7.22
C PRO A 81 -5.33 -5.74 -7.79
N ARG A 82 -4.92 -5.90 -9.06
CA ARG A 82 -3.98 -4.98 -9.72
C ARG A 82 -4.48 -3.53 -9.73
N LYS A 83 -5.80 -3.33 -9.82
CA LYS A 83 -6.45 -2.01 -9.76
C LYS A 83 -6.14 -1.29 -8.44
N TYR A 84 -6.29 -1.98 -7.31
CA TYR A 84 -6.02 -1.43 -5.98
C TYR A 84 -4.55 -1.05 -5.82
N ARG A 85 -3.63 -1.93 -6.21
CA ARG A 85 -2.19 -1.64 -6.10
C ARG A 85 -1.76 -0.45 -6.96
N ARG A 86 -2.27 -0.34 -8.19
CA ARG A 86 -1.97 0.81 -9.08
C ARG A 86 -2.53 2.11 -8.51
N ARG A 87 -3.76 2.08 -7.98
CA ARG A 87 -4.39 3.23 -7.34
C ARG A 87 -3.58 3.68 -6.12
N ALA A 88 -3.23 2.75 -5.24
CA ALA A 88 -2.43 3.02 -4.04
C ALA A 88 -1.12 3.74 -4.40
N LEU A 89 -0.38 3.20 -5.37
CA LEU A 89 0.85 3.83 -5.87
C LEU A 89 0.61 5.25 -6.40
N ARG A 90 -0.39 5.42 -7.27
CA ARG A 90 -0.68 6.73 -7.88
C ARG A 90 -1.05 7.76 -6.82
N VAL A 91 -1.99 7.44 -5.93
CA VAL A 91 -2.51 8.38 -4.94
C VAL A 91 -1.44 8.75 -3.91
N LEU A 92 -0.65 7.77 -3.43
CA LEU A 92 0.44 8.06 -2.51
C LEU A 92 1.57 8.86 -3.18
N THR A 93 1.78 8.69 -4.49
CA THR A 93 2.74 9.51 -5.25
C THR A 93 2.24 10.94 -5.42
N ASP A 94 0.97 11.12 -5.81
CA ASP A 94 0.34 12.45 -5.91
C ASP A 94 0.40 13.18 -4.56
N TRP A 95 0.14 12.47 -3.46
CA TRP A 95 0.23 13.02 -2.11
C TRP A 95 1.67 13.40 -1.75
N ALA A 96 2.66 12.55 -2.05
CA ALA A 96 4.08 12.86 -1.83
C ALA A 96 4.55 14.11 -2.57
N VAL A 97 4.10 14.30 -3.81
CA VAL A 97 4.39 15.51 -4.59
C VAL A 97 3.73 16.73 -3.95
N ALA A 98 2.45 16.62 -3.56
CA ALA A 98 1.70 17.71 -2.92
C ALA A 98 2.33 18.14 -1.58
N CYS A 99 2.91 17.21 -0.82
CA CYS A 99 3.55 17.49 0.46
C CYS A 99 5.02 17.92 0.35
N GLY A 100 5.63 17.91 -0.84
CA GLY A 100 7.07 18.14 -1.00
C GLY A 100 7.92 17.08 -0.29
N ALA A 101 7.47 15.82 -0.30
CA ALA A 101 7.94 14.83 0.65
C ALA A 101 9.40 14.37 0.42
N PRO A 102 10.11 13.95 1.48
CA PRO A 102 11.53 13.59 1.39
C PRO A 102 11.77 12.36 0.53
N ARG A 103 12.97 12.30 -0.07
CA ARG A 103 13.40 11.28 -1.05
C ARG A 103 13.22 9.82 -0.59
N SER A 104 13.22 9.58 0.73
CA SER A 104 12.95 8.28 1.34
C SER A 104 11.52 7.77 1.11
N GLN A 105 10.52 8.66 1.05
CA GLN A 105 9.14 8.29 0.73
C GLN A 105 8.98 7.95 -0.76
N VAL A 106 9.70 8.66 -1.63
CA VAL A 106 9.77 8.34 -3.06
C VAL A 106 10.41 6.96 -3.26
N GLN A 107 11.41 6.57 -2.46
CA GLN A 107 12.00 5.23 -2.51
C GLN A 107 11.03 4.13 -2.09
N LEU A 108 10.15 4.36 -1.11
CA LEU A 108 9.09 3.41 -0.74
C LEU A 108 8.12 3.19 -1.91
N LEU A 109 7.70 4.27 -2.58
CA LEU A 109 6.84 4.23 -3.76
C LEU A 109 7.49 3.51 -4.95
N LEU A 110 8.78 3.78 -5.20
CA LEU A 110 9.56 3.09 -6.22
C LEU A 110 9.73 1.59 -5.93
N LYS A 111 9.94 1.21 -4.65
CA LYS A 111 10.01 -0.20 -4.24
C LYS A 111 8.67 -0.92 -4.46
N LEU A 112 7.56 -0.25 -4.16
CA LEU A 112 6.21 -0.74 -4.44
C LEU A 112 5.94 -0.88 -5.96
N GLU A 113 6.45 0.03 -6.78
CA GLU A 113 6.36 -0.04 -8.24
C GLU A 113 7.19 -1.21 -8.80
N GLN A 114 8.41 -1.41 -8.30
CA GLN A 114 9.27 -2.53 -8.68
C GLN A 114 8.61 -3.87 -8.38
N LEU A 115 7.98 -4.05 -7.22
CA LEU A 115 7.22 -5.25 -6.87
C LEU A 115 6.07 -5.55 -7.85
N GLN A 116 5.46 -4.54 -8.46
CA GLN A 116 4.47 -4.74 -9.53
C GLN A 116 5.10 -5.18 -10.85
N ARG A 117 6.27 -4.65 -11.19
CA ARG A 117 6.96 -4.93 -12.47
C ARG A 117 7.55 -6.35 -12.49
N SER A 118 8.14 -6.81 -11.39
CA SER A 118 8.79 -8.13 -11.30
C SER A 118 7.85 -9.31 -11.62
N LYS A 119 6.57 -9.23 -11.23
CA LYS A 119 5.58 -10.29 -11.51
C LYS A 119 5.05 -10.26 -12.94
N ALA A 120 4.98 -9.09 -13.57
CA ALA A 120 4.51 -8.97 -14.95
C ALA A 120 5.55 -9.51 -15.95
N THR A 121 6.84 -9.29 -15.70
CA THR A 121 7.92 -9.82 -16.53
C THR A 121 8.15 -11.31 -16.33
N GLN A 122 7.86 -11.88 -15.16
CA GLN A 122 7.95 -13.34 -14.94
C GLN A 122 6.93 -14.12 -15.77
N ARG A 123 5.67 -13.65 -15.83
CA ARG A 123 4.62 -14.32 -16.64
C ARG A 123 4.82 -14.17 -18.15
N VAL A 124 5.45 -13.09 -18.61
CA VAL A 124 5.73 -12.90 -20.04
C VAL A 124 6.98 -13.68 -20.48
N ARG A 125 7.97 -13.86 -19.61
CA ARG A 125 9.17 -14.66 -19.92
C ARG A 125 8.95 -16.17 -19.90
N SER A 126 7.94 -16.67 -19.19
CA SER A 126 7.63 -18.11 -19.18
C SER A 126 6.81 -18.61 -20.37
N VAL A 127 6.32 -17.72 -21.26
CA VAL A 127 5.54 -18.10 -22.45
C VAL A 127 6.39 -18.12 -23.74
N ARG A 128 7.68 -17.74 -23.67
CA ARG A 128 8.64 -17.84 -24.80
C ARG A 128 9.82 -18.74 -24.46
N ARG A 129 9.54 -19.99 -24.11
CA ARG A 129 10.50 -21.11 -24.20
C ARG A 129 9.74 -22.33 -24.71
N GLY A 130 9.39 -22.28 -25.98
CA GLY A 130 8.74 -23.37 -26.71
C GLY A 130 8.98 -23.28 -28.20
N ASP A 131 10.04 -22.60 -28.64
CA ASP A 131 10.38 -22.52 -30.06
C ASP A 131 11.85 -22.94 -30.27
N ARG A 132 11.98 -24.22 -30.70
CA ARG A 132 13.17 -24.99 -31.15
C ARG A 132 14.27 -25.38 -30.13
N PRO A 133 15.08 -26.45 -30.40
CA PRO A 133 15.03 -27.50 -31.45
C PRO A 133 15.18 -28.95 -30.87
N PRO A 134 15.08 -30.03 -31.69
CA PRO A 134 16.32 -30.71 -32.11
C PRO A 134 16.32 -31.32 -33.53
N ARG A 135 17.46 -31.14 -34.23
CA ARG A 135 17.91 -31.68 -35.54
C ARG A 135 16.95 -31.59 -36.72
#